data_AF-X5TX51-F1
#
_entry.id   AF-X5TX51-F1
#
_cell.length_a   1.000
_cell.length_b   1.000
_cell.length_c   1.000
_cell.angle_alpha   90.00
_cell.angle_beta   90.00
_cell.angle_gamma   90.00
#
_symmetry.space_group_name_H-M   'P 1'
#
loop_
_entity.id
_entity.type
_entity.pdbx_description
1 polymer ?
#
loop_
_entity_poly.entity_id
_entity_poly.type
_entity_poly.pdbx_seq_one_letter_code
_entity_poly.pdbx_strand_id
1 'polypeptide(L)'
;MSSINDLEKRIAIFNGGADDFLLKPVSFDELIARMRAILRRSTQVTDPIVVFGNLNFDPIGRQVSVSGHPLKIARRELCILEHLLIRAGRIVPRAQLEDHLYSFNDEVSANALEVGIYRLRGHLRRSGATPRITTMRGIGYILELTEAASA
;
A
#
# COMPACT_ATOMS: atom_id res chain seq x y z
N MET A 1 -30.26 21.81 30.12
CA MET A 1 -28.77 21.76 30.22
C MET A 1 -28.37 20.31 30.04
N SER A 2 -28.09 19.89 28.81
CA SER A 2 -28.01 18.46 28.46
C SER A 2 -26.64 17.87 28.84
N SER A 3 -26.70 16.71 29.48
CA SER A 3 -25.61 15.96 30.08
C SER A 3 -24.43 15.74 29.12
N ILE A 4 -23.28 16.34 29.47
CA ILE A 4 -21.98 16.17 28.78
C ILE A 4 -21.26 14.88 29.22
N ASN A 5 -21.81 14.14 30.20
CA ASN A 5 -21.26 12.88 30.70
C ASN A 5 -22.17 11.68 30.44
N ASP A 6 -22.98 11.78 29.39
CA ASP A 6 -23.94 10.74 29.01
C ASP A 6 -23.21 9.54 28.39
N LEU A 7 -23.15 8.45 29.15
CA LEU A 7 -22.45 7.22 28.79
C LEU A 7 -22.96 6.67 27.45
N GLU A 8 -24.27 6.74 27.23
CA GLU A 8 -24.91 6.22 26.00
C GLU A 8 -24.40 6.96 24.76
N LYS A 9 -24.22 8.28 24.84
CA LYS A 9 -23.69 9.08 23.73
C LYS A 9 -22.24 8.73 23.42
N ARG A 10 -21.42 8.49 24.44
CA ARG A 10 -20.02 8.08 24.26
C ARG A 10 -19.96 6.71 23.58
N ILE A 11 -20.77 5.77 24.02
CA ILE A 11 -20.87 4.44 23.41
C ILE A 11 -21.32 4.56 21.94
N ALA A 12 -22.32 5.38 21.65
CA ALA A 12 -22.77 5.60 20.27
C ALA A 12 -21.68 6.19 19.37
N ILE A 13 -20.86 7.11 19.88
CA ILE A 13 -19.73 7.70 19.14
C ILE A 13 -18.68 6.63 18.81
N PHE A 14 -18.30 5.79 19.76
CA PHE A 14 -17.36 4.69 19.51
C PHE A 14 -17.94 3.65 18.55
N ASN A 15 -19.20 3.25 18.72
CA ASN A 15 -19.88 2.32 17.81
C ASN A 15 -20.05 2.88 16.39
N GLY A 16 -20.07 4.21 16.25
CA GLY A 16 -20.05 4.90 14.95
C GLY A 16 -18.70 4.91 14.25
N GLY A 17 -17.66 4.32 14.85
CA GLY A 17 -16.32 4.18 14.27
C GLY A 17 -15.28 5.20 14.73
N ALA A 18 -15.55 5.97 15.80
CA ALA A 18 -14.53 6.84 16.38
C ALA A 18 -13.46 6.03 17.13
N ASP A 19 -12.18 6.30 16.88
CA ASP A 19 -11.06 5.65 17.58
C ASP A 19 -10.78 6.22 18.98
N ASP A 20 -11.12 7.49 19.20
CA ASP A 20 -11.02 8.18 20.49
C ASP A 20 -12.08 9.29 20.58
N PHE A 21 -12.41 9.70 21.80
CA PHE A 21 -13.38 10.77 22.08
C PHE A 21 -12.90 11.64 23.24
N LEU A 22 -12.95 12.96 23.04
CA LEU A 22 -12.55 13.97 24.02
C LEU A 22 -13.66 15.01 24.20
N LEU A 23 -13.96 15.30 25.47
CA LEU A 23 -14.87 16.37 25.85
C LEU A 23 -14.13 17.69 25.93
N LYS A 24 -14.83 18.77 25.57
CA LYS A 24 -14.33 20.13 25.80
C LYS A 24 -14.62 20.58 27.25
N PRO A 25 -13.77 21.45 27.84
CA PRO A 25 -12.51 21.95 27.28
C PRO A 25 -11.38 20.91 27.41
N VAL A 26 -10.56 20.77 26.37
CA VAL A 26 -9.42 19.85 26.34
C VAL A 26 -8.11 20.65 26.25
N SER A 27 -7.05 20.16 26.89
CA SER A 27 -5.71 20.72 26.73
C SER A 27 -5.13 20.37 25.35
N PHE A 28 -4.40 21.31 24.74
CA PHE A 28 -3.65 21.03 23.51
C PHE A 28 -2.63 19.90 23.70
N ASP A 29 -1.99 19.82 24.86
CA ASP A 29 -1.00 18.78 25.15
C ASP A 29 -1.65 17.38 25.21
N GLU A 30 -2.85 17.28 25.80
CA GLU A 30 -3.61 16.03 25.84
C GLU A 30 -4.05 15.61 24.43
N LEU A 31 -4.53 16.55 23.63
CA LEU A 31 -4.92 16.28 22.25
C LEU A 31 -3.73 15.76 21.42
N ILE A 32 -2.56 16.41 21.52
CA ILE A 32 -1.35 16.00 20.82
C ILE A 32 -0.89 14.62 21.31
N ALA A 33 -0.91 14.36 22.62
CA ALA A 33 -0.52 13.07 23.19
C ALA A 33 -1.42 11.93 22.69
N ARG A 34 -2.74 12.14 22.62
CA ARG A 34 -3.71 11.16 22.13
C ARG A 34 -3.57 10.91 20.63
N MET A 35 -3.40 11.96 19.82
CA MET A 35 -3.10 11.80 18.39
C MET A 35 -1.85 10.96 18.16
N ARG A 36 -0.76 11.23 18.90
CA ARG A 36 0.47 10.43 18.84
C ARG A 36 0.24 8.97 19.25
N ALA A 37 -0.60 8.71 20.25
CA ALA A 37 -0.92 7.36 20.70
C ALA A 37 -1.72 6.56 19.64
N ILE A 38 -2.69 7.20 18.97
CA ILE A 38 -3.46 6.59 17.87
C ILE A 38 -2.54 6.27 16.68
N LEU A 39 -1.69 7.22 16.27
CA LEU A 39 -0.70 7.02 15.20
C LEU A 39 0.33 5.94 15.54
N ARG A 40 0.70 5.78 16.81
CA ARG A 40 1.55 4.68 17.25
C ARG A 40 0.82 3.34 17.17
N ARG A 41 -0.49 3.28 17.50
CA ARG A 41 -1.27 2.04 17.37
C ARG A 41 -1.35 1.57 15.93
N SER A 42 -1.48 2.49 14.96
CA SER A 42 -1.41 2.13 13.54
C SER A 42 -0.04 1.61 13.11
N THR A 43 1.06 1.97 13.79
CA THR A 43 2.41 1.48 13.48
C THR A 43 2.88 0.31 14.34
N GLN A 44 2.17 -0.01 15.43
CA GLN A 44 2.46 -1.16 16.32
C GLN A 44 1.73 -2.44 15.89
N VAL A 45 0.75 -2.34 15.00
CA VAL A 45 0.51 -3.40 14.03
C VAL A 45 1.71 -3.33 13.10
N THR A 46 2.63 -4.28 13.19
CA THR A 46 3.58 -4.48 12.09
C THR A 46 2.72 -4.65 10.85
N ASP A 47 2.78 -3.69 9.91
CA ASP A 47 2.04 -3.85 8.66
C ASP A 47 2.40 -5.23 8.14
N PRO A 48 1.41 -6.14 8.01
CA PRO A 48 1.72 -7.51 7.68
C PRO A 48 2.47 -7.48 6.36
N ILE A 49 3.63 -8.15 6.32
CA ILE A 49 4.37 -8.38 5.08
C ILE A 49 3.33 -8.75 4.02
N VAL A 50 3.24 -7.94 2.97
CA VAL A 50 2.25 -8.15 1.91
C VAL A 50 2.68 -9.38 1.15
N VAL A 51 1.88 -10.45 1.26
CA VAL A 51 2.12 -11.72 0.58
C VAL A 51 1.19 -11.84 -0.62
N PHE A 52 1.75 -12.07 -1.79
CA PHE A 52 1.00 -12.36 -3.00
C PHE A 52 1.69 -13.47 -3.79
N GLY A 53 1.11 -14.67 -3.77
CA GLY A 53 1.79 -15.87 -4.26
C GLY A 53 3.06 -16.15 -3.45
N ASN A 54 4.18 -16.34 -4.13
CA ASN A 54 5.51 -16.48 -3.51
C ASN A 54 6.29 -15.15 -3.39
N LEU A 55 5.62 -14.01 -3.59
CA LEU A 55 6.21 -12.69 -3.41
C LEU A 55 5.84 -12.15 -2.04
N ASN A 56 6.85 -11.67 -1.30
CA ASN A 56 6.70 -11.00 -0.02
C ASN A 56 7.23 -9.57 -0.16
N PHE A 57 6.45 -8.59 0.30
CA PHE A 57 6.85 -7.19 0.31
C PHE A 57 6.71 -6.63 1.73
N ASP A 58 7.79 -6.04 2.22
CA ASP A 58 7.83 -5.28 3.48
C ASP A 58 7.63 -3.79 3.15
N PRO A 59 6.47 -3.19 3.50
CA PRO A 59 6.20 -1.77 3.23
C PRO A 59 7.09 -0.83 4.05
N ILE A 60 7.50 -1.24 5.25
CA ILE A 60 8.31 -0.43 6.16
C ILE A 60 9.76 -0.43 5.70
N GLY A 61 10.33 -1.61 5.52
CA GLY A 61 11.71 -1.78 5.04
C GLY A 61 11.87 -1.46 3.55
N ARG A 62 10.76 -1.36 2.81
CA ARG A 62 10.73 -1.26 1.33
C ARG A 62 11.59 -2.35 0.69
N GLN A 63 11.38 -3.59 1.14
CA GLN A 63 12.09 -4.76 0.66
C GLN A 63 11.12 -5.72 0.00
N VAL A 64 11.58 -6.38 -1.06
CA VAL A 64 10.83 -7.44 -1.72
C VAL A 64 11.69 -8.71 -1.72
N SER A 65 11.05 -9.85 -1.49
CA SER A 65 11.66 -11.15 -1.66
C SER A 65 10.74 -12.09 -2.42
N VAL A 66 11.31 -13.05 -3.13
CA VAL A 66 10.59 -14.10 -3.83
C VAL A 66 11.03 -15.44 -3.27
N SER A 67 10.09 -16.22 -2.74
CA SER A 67 10.39 -17.48 -2.04
C SER A 67 11.47 -17.31 -0.96
N GLY A 68 11.38 -16.22 -0.18
CA GLY A 68 12.34 -15.87 0.87
C GLY A 68 13.70 -15.32 0.38
N HIS A 69 13.93 -15.23 -0.93
CA HIS A 69 15.18 -14.70 -1.48
C HIS A 69 15.03 -13.21 -1.82
N PRO A 70 15.87 -12.31 -1.28
CA PRO A 70 15.77 -10.88 -1.55
C PRO A 70 15.88 -10.56 -3.04
N LEU A 71 14.90 -9.82 -3.55
CA LEU A 71 14.86 -9.35 -4.93
C LEU A 71 15.30 -7.87 -4.98
N LYS A 72 16.51 -7.62 -5.50
CA LYS A 72 17.03 -6.27 -5.68
C LYS A 72 16.49 -5.66 -6.99
N ILE A 73 15.72 -4.58 -6.86
CA ILE A 73 15.16 -3.81 -7.97
C ILE A 73 15.33 -2.31 -7.73
N ALA A 74 15.25 -1.51 -8.79
CA ALA A 74 15.39 -0.07 -8.68
C ALA A 74 14.21 0.54 -7.91
N ARG A 75 14.44 1.69 -7.25
CA ARG A 75 13.41 2.40 -6.47
C ARG A 75 12.12 2.66 -7.26
N ARG A 76 12.23 3.00 -8.54
CA ARG A 76 11.06 3.21 -9.42
C ARG A 76 10.27 1.93 -9.66
N GLU A 77 10.96 0.83 -9.91
CA GLU A 77 10.33 -0.49 -10.09
C GLU A 77 9.66 -0.97 -8.81
N LEU A 78 10.29 -0.72 -7.66
CA LEU A 78 9.74 -1.01 -6.34
C LEU A 78 8.46 -0.22 -6.08
N CYS A 79 8.45 1.07 -6.42
CA CYS A 79 7.27 1.92 -6.28
C CYS A 79 6.10 1.43 -7.15
N ILE A 80 6.38 1.01 -8.40
CA ILE A 80 5.36 0.42 -9.27
C ILE A 80 4.81 -0.87 -8.65
N LEU A 81 5.71 -1.74 -8.15
CA LEU A 81 5.32 -3.02 -7.54
C LEU A 81 4.45 -2.82 -6.29
N GLU A 82 4.85 -1.90 -5.41
CA GLU A 82 4.12 -1.53 -4.19
C GLU A 82 2.66 -1.16 -4.51
N HIS A 83 2.46 -0.29 -5.50
CA HIS A 83 1.13 0.15 -5.92
C HIS A 83 0.29 -0.96 -6.53
N LEU A 84 0.92 -1.83 -7.31
CA LEU A 84 0.27 -3.01 -7.85
C LEU A 84 -0.11 -4.02 -6.76
N LEU A 85 0.71 -4.18 -5.72
CA LEU A 85 0.45 -5.09 -4.60
C LEU A 85 -0.69 -4.61 -3.70
N ILE A 86 -0.78 -3.30 -3.44
CA ILE A 86 -1.90 -2.71 -2.67
C ILE A 86 -3.26 -3.04 -3.32
N ARG A 87 -3.28 -3.20 -4.64
CA ARG A 87 -4.48 -3.53 -5.42
C ARG A 87 -4.33 -4.85 -6.18
N ALA A 88 -3.62 -5.82 -5.61
CA ALA A 88 -3.39 -7.11 -6.27
C ALA A 88 -4.73 -7.77 -6.69
N GLY A 89 -4.75 -8.35 -7.90
CA GLY A 89 -5.97 -8.89 -8.52
C GLY A 89 -6.95 -7.84 -9.04
N ARG A 90 -6.64 -6.54 -8.96
CA ARG A 90 -7.47 -5.45 -9.52
C ARG A 90 -6.66 -4.60 -10.48
N ILE A 91 -7.36 -3.96 -11.41
CA ILE A 91 -6.74 -3.04 -12.37
C ILE A 91 -6.31 -1.76 -11.63
N VAL A 92 -5.05 -1.41 -11.77
CA VAL A 92 -4.48 -0.12 -11.37
C VAL A 92 -4.43 0.79 -12.61
N PRO A 93 -5.17 1.92 -12.61
CA PRO A 93 -5.15 2.85 -13.73
C PRO A 93 -3.76 3.37 -14.03
N ARG A 94 -3.49 3.61 -15.31
CA ARG A 94 -2.20 4.15 -15.77
C ARG A 94 -1.84 5.46 -15.06
N ALA A 95 -2.77 6.41 -15.04
CA ALA A 95 -2.57 7.73 -14.43
C ALA A 95 -2.15 7.63 -12.96
N GLN A 96 -2.74 6.68 -12.21
CA GLN A 96 -2.39 6.46 -10.81
C GLN A 96 -0.93 6.02 -10.66
N LEU A 97 -0.43 5.13 -11.53
CA LEU A 97 0.97 4.71 -11.49
C LEU A 97 1.92 5.83 -11.92
N GLU A 98 1.49 6.67 -12.86
CA GLU A 98 2.25 7.80 -13.37
C GLU A 98 2.46 8.91 -12.33
N ASP A 99 1.41 9.32 -11.61
CA ASP A 99 1.49 10.37 -10.57
C ASP A 99 2.60 10.10 -9.54
N HIS A 100 2.75 8.83 -9.16
CA HIS A 100 3.78 8.41 -8.21
C HIS A 100 5.18 8.33 -8.82
N LEU A 101 5.30 8.11 -10.12
CA LEU A 101 6.58 8.14 -10.82
C LEU A 101 7.07 9.57 -11.09
N TYR A 102 6.16 10.49 -11.40
CA TYR A 102 6.48 11.90 -11.65
C TYR A 102 6.92 12.65 -10.38
N SER A 103 6.54 12.15 -9.20
CA SER A 103 6.98 12.70 -7.89
C SER A 103 8.48 12.53 -7.61
N PHE A 104 9.23 11.81 -8.46
CA PHE A 104 10.67 11.55 -8.27
C PHE A 104 11.61 12.61 -8.88
N ASN A 105 11.12 13.79 -9.27
CA ASN A 105 11.90 14.99 -9.64
C ASN A 105 12.87 14.89 -10.83
N ASP A 106 12.96 13.76 -11.52
CA ASP A 106 13.75 13.64 -12.75
C ASP A 106 12.89 14.00 -13.97
N GLU A 107 13.51 14.44 -15.06
CA GLU A 107 12.88 14.55 -16.39
C GLU A 107 12.34 13.17 -16.80
N VAL A 108 11.10 12.89 -16.41
CA VAL A 108 10.47 11.60 -16.66
C VAL A 108 10.07 11.58 -18.13
N SER A 109 10.76 10.74 -18.91
CA SER A 109 10.38 10.49 -20.29
C SER A 109 8.93 10.00 -20.35
N ALA A 110 8.19 10.37 -21.41
CA ALA A 110 6.77 10.00 -21.58
C ALA A 110 6.50 8.48 -21.50
N ASN A 111 7.53 7.65 -21.60
CA ASN A 111 7.48 6.18 -21.54
C ASN A 111 8.10 5.57 -20.27
N ALA A 112 8.36 6.36 -19.23
CA ALA A 112 9.07 5.88 -18.04
C ALA A 112 8.30 4.76 -17.32
N LEU A 113 6.97 4.81 -17.30
CA LEU A 113 6.13 3.75 -16.74
C LEU A 113 6.31 2.44 -17.51
N GLU A 114 6.26 2.47 -18.84
CA GLU A 114 6.45 1.30 -19.69
C GLU A 114 7.83 0.66 -19.48
N VAL A 115 8.88 1.48 -19.40
CA VAL A 115 10.24 1.01 -19.13
C VAL A 115 10.32 0.37 -17.75
N GLY A 116 9.71 0.99 -16.73
CA GLY A 116 9.63 0.44 -15.38
C GLY A 116 8.89 -0.90 -15.33
N ILE A 117 7.72 -1.00 -15.97
CA ILE A 117 6.94 -2.23 -16.07
C ILE A 117 7.73 -3.31 -16.81
N TYR A 118 8.41 -2.98 -17.90
CA TYR A 118 9.23 -3.91 -18.67
C TYR A 118 10.35 -4.50 -17.81
N ARG A 119 11.11 -3.65 -17.10
CA ARG A 119 12.19 -4.10 -16.22
C ARG A 119 11.66 -4.93 -15.06
N LEU A 120 10.61 -4.45 -14.39
CA LEU A 120 9.97 -5.15 -13.28
C LEU A 120 9.48 -6.55 -13.68
N ARG A 121 8.83 -6.69 -14.85
CA ARG A 121 8.47 -8.00 -15.41
C ARG A 121 9.69 -8.90 -15.60
N GLY A 122 10.79 -8.34 -16.10
CA GLY A 122 12.05 -9.07 -16.24
C GLY A 122 12.60 -9.56 -14.90
N HIS A 123 12.56 -8.72 -13.87
CA HIS A 123 12.98 -9.08 -12.52
C HIS A 123 12.12 -10.19 -11.92
N LEU A 124 10.80 -10.04 -11.95
CA LEU A 124 9.85 -11.04 -11.45
C LEU A 124 10.00 -12.40 -12.14
N ARG A 125 10.16 -12.39 -13.48
CA ARG A 125 10.37 -13.63 -14.24
C ARG A 125 11.69 -14.32 -13.87
N ARG A 126 12.78 -13.57 -13.76
CA ARG A 126 14.10 -14.13 -13.43
C ARG A 126 14.17 -14.66 -12.00
N SER A 127 13.39 -14.10 -11.07
CA SER A 127 13.34 -14.57 -9.69
C SER A 127 12.35 -15.72 -9.46
N GLY A 128 11.65 -16.21 -10.51
CA GLY A 128 10.64 -17.26 -10.36
C GLY A 128 9.40 -16.80 -9.59
N ALA A 129 9.05 -15.52 -9.68
CA ALA A 129 7.85 -15.01 -9.05
C ALA A 129 6.60 -15.58 -9.75
N THR A 130 5.66 -16.06 -8.95
CA THR A 130 4.35 -16.56 -9.39
C THR A 130 3.40 -15.43 -9.81
N PRO A 131 3.46 -14.20 -9.22
CA PRO A 131 2.71 -13.07 -9.75
C PRO A 131 3.26 -12.57 -11.09
N ARG A 132 2.36 -12.18 -11.98
CA ARG A 132 2.66 -11.57 -13.27
C ARG A 132 1.93 -10.25 -13.41
N ILE A 133 2.59 -9.29 -14.07
CA ILE A 133 1.98 -8.01 -14.43
C ILE A 133 1.40 -8.14 -15.83
N THR A 134 0.09 -7.94 -15.98
CA THR A 134 -0.62 -7.95 -17.26
C THR A 134 -1.10 -6.55 -17.62
N THR A 135 -1.02 -6.22 -18.91
CA THR A 135 -1.43 -4.90 -19.42
C THR A 135 -2.88 -4.96 -19.86
N MET A 136 -3.71 -4.11 -19.27
CA MET A 136 -5.08 -3.88 -19.70
C MET A 136 -5.09 -2.67 -20.64
N ARG A 137 -5.14 -2.94 -21.95
CA ARG A 137 -5.00 -1.91 -23.00
C ARG A 137 -5.97 -0.76 -22.76
N GLY A 138 -5.46 0.47 -22.78
CA GLY A 138 -6.23 1.69 -22.57
C GLY A 138 -6.67 1.97 -21.13
N ILE A 139 -6.36 1.08 -20.18
CA ILE A 139 -6.83 1.21 -18.78
C ILE A 139 -5.64 1.29 -17.82
N GLY A 140 -4.72 0.34 -17.89
CA GLY A 140 -3.59 0.27 -16.96
C GLY A 140 -3.01 -1.13 -16.82
N TYR A 141 -2.72 -1.52 -15.58
CA TYR A 141 -1.99 -2.75 -15.28
C TYR A 141 -2.65 -3.52 -14.14
N ILE A 142 -2.55 -4.84 -14.16
CA ILE A 142 -3.01 -5.73 -13.09
C ILE A 142 -1.86 -6.63 -12.67
N LEU A 143 -1.74 -6.88 -11.38
CA LEU A 143 -0.88 -7.92 -10.83
C LEU A 143 -1.75 -9.12 -10.48
N GLU A 144 -1.50 -10.24 -11.14
CA GLU A 144 -2.32 -11.45 -11.04
C GLU A 144 -1.42 -12.66 -10.79
N LEU A 145 -1.97 -13.70 -10.16
CA LEU A 145 -1.26 -14.97 -10.05
C LEU A 145 -1.25 -15.65 -11.41
N THR A 146 -0.12 -16.25 -11.76
CA THR A 146 -0.09 -17.16 -12.90
C THR A 146 -0.91 -18.39 -12.50
N GLU A 147 -2.10 -18.58 -13.08
CA GLU A 147 -2.77 -19.86 -12.99
C GLU A 147 -1.87 -20.92 -13.64
N ALA A 148 -1.60 -22.01 -12.92
CA ALA A 148 -1.19 -23.23 -13.58
C ALA A 148 -2.31 -23.55 -14.57
N ALA A 149 -1.97 -23.59 -15.86
CA ALA A 149 -2.91 -23.92 -16.92
C ALA A 149 -3.76 -25.12 -16.47
N SER A 150 -5.05 -24.86 -16.24
CA SER A 150 -6.01 -25.95 -16.05
C SER A 150 -6.00 -26.73 -17.35
N ALA A 151 -5.54 -27.98 -17.26
CA ALA A 151 -5.53 -28.98 -18.32
C ALA A 151 -6.95 -29.36 -18.76
#